data_AF-A0A1Y1NCX2-F1
#
_entry.id   AF-A0A1Y1NCX2-F1
#
_cell.length_a   1.000
_cell.length_b   1.000
_cell.length_c   1.000
_cell.angle_alpha   90.00
_cell.angle_beta   90.00
_cell.angle_gamma   90.00
#
_symmetry.space_group_name_H-M   'P 1'
#
loop_
_entity.id
_entity.type
_entity.pdbx_description
1 polymer ?
#
loop_
_entity_poly.entity_id
_entity_poly.type
_entity_poly.pdbx_seq_one_letter_code
_entity_poly.pdbx_strand_id
1 'polypeptide(L)'
;QIKGALKSQTLLPMPTGVERIYEATLLLQQSHGKEVDLPLKTAIEGAVLQWASLCNDVLQQTSDAAFAHGQNPIPSAEINFWNSRLKNLESIFDQLRDPRVKKMVLYLELAGSSYLSCFKCLFQDVVAGVIEAKNICLYLKPMKTHFEKFEDGEFLESEPYIRPMVHCLGLLWGNSCYYCTNTKITTLLKEVANLFISAITAQLDPST
;
A
#
# COMPACT_ATOMS: atom_id res chain seq x y z
N GLN A 1 9.59 3.45 -21.68
CA GLN A 1 9.53 4.53 -20.67
C GLN A 1 9.49 3.89 -19.29
N ILE A 2 10.54 4.09 -18.51
CA ILE A 2 10.76 3.47 -17.21
C ILE A 2 10.05 4.34 -16.17
N LYS A 3 8.93 3.87 -15.61
CA LYS A 3 8.40 4.40 -14.35
C LYS A 3 9.02 3.57 -13.23
N GLY A 4 10.11 4.06 -12.68
CA GLY A 4 10.55 3.65 -11.35
C GLY A 4 9.39 3.87 -10.39
N ALA A 5 8.84 2.80 -9.84
CA ALA A 5 7.66 2.82 -8.98
C ALA A 5 8.03 2.83 -7.50
N LEU A 6 9.07 3.59 -7.12
CA LEU A 6 9.04 4.30 -5.84
C LEU A 6 8.29 5.62 -6.09
N LYS A 7 7.03 5.50 -6.49
CA LYS A 7 6.19 6.67 -6.74
C LYS A 7 5.85 7.28 -5.39
N SER A 8 6.23 8.55 -5.25
CA SER A 8 5.69 9.54 -4.32
C SER A 8 4.26 9.19 -3.86
N GLN A 9 4.00 9.35 -2.56
CA GLN A 9 2.67 9.16 -1.94
C GLN A 9 1.53 9.54 -2.89
N THR A 10 0.57 8.64 -3.06
CA THR A 10 -0.61 8.87 -3.89
C THR A 10 -1.39 10.03 -3.30
N LEU A 11 -1.63 11.05 -4.11
CA LEU A 11 -2.43 12.21 -3.73
C LEU A 11 -3.83 12.10 -4.35
N LEU A 12 -4.84 12.33 -3.53
CA LEU A 12 -6.24 12.41 -3.93
C LEU A 12 -6.54 13.87 -4.34
N PRO A 13 -6.69 14.16 -5.64
CA PRO A 13 -6.92 15.53 -6.09
C PRO A 13 -8.28 16.02 -5.60
N MET A 14 -8.31 17.22 -5.02
CA MET A 14 -9.56 17.84 -4.60
C MET A 14 -10.37 18.32 -5.82
N PRO A 15 -11.71 18.19 -5.79
CA PRO A 15 -12.55 18.68 -6.87
C PRO A 15 -12.55 20.20 -6.94
N THR A 16 -12.77 20.73 -8.15
CA THR A 16 -13.00 22.16 -8.36
C THR A 16 -14.18 22.65 -7.52
N GLY A 17 -14.00 23.77 -6.82
CA GLY A 17 -15.04 24.38 -6.00
C GLY A 17 -15.14 23.83 -4.56
N VAL A 18 -14.25 22.91 -4.15
CA VAL A 18 -14.22 22.37 -2.78
C VAL A 18 -14.12 23.45 -1.69
N GLU A 19 -13.54 24.61 -2.00
CA GLU A 19 -13.41 25.72 -1.04
C GLU A 19 -14.77 26.21 -0.52
N ARG A 20 -15.84 26.05 -1.31
CA ARG A 20 -17.20 26.44 -0.95
C ARG A 20 -18.00 25.32 -0.28
N ILE A 21 -17.40 24.15 -0.02
CA ILE A 21 -18.14 22.96 0.43
C ILE A 21 -18.89 23.20 1.74
N TYR A 22 -18.31 23.96 2.66
CA TYR A 22 -18.95 24.27 3.95
C TYR A 22 -20.21 25.11 3.77
N GLU A 23 -20.12 26.17 2.96
CA GLU A 23 -21.25 27.06 2.64
C GLU A 23 -22.34 26.31 1.86
N ALA A 24 -21.95 25.57 0.82
CA ALA A 24 -22.88 24.78 0.01
C ALA A 24 -23.61 23.72 0.84
N THR A 25 -22.89 23.05 1.76
CA THR A 25 -23.52 22.08 2.68
C THR A 25 -24.51 22.75 3.61
N LEU A 26 -24.19 23.93 4.16
CA LEU A 26 -25.09 24.66 5.04
C LEU A 26 -26.39 25.06 4.32
N LEU A 27 -26.27 25.61 3.10
CA LEU A 27 -27.43 25.99 2.29
C LEU A 27 -28.28 24.78 1.91
N LEU A 28 -27.64 23.65 1.57
CA LEU A 28 -28.35 22.41 1.27
C LEU A 28 -29.11 21.88 2.49
N GLN A 29 -28.55 22.00 3.70
CA GLN A 29 -29.24 21.64 4.94
C GLN A 29 -30.44 22.55 5.21
N GLN A 30 -30.28 23.87 5.05
CA GLN A 30 -31.34 24.85 5.28
C GLN A 30 -32.50 24.72 4.29
N SER A 31 -32.19 24.40 3.03
CA SER A 31 -33.19 24.15 1.98
C SER A 31 -33.82 22.76 2.07
N HIS A 32 -33.49 21.96 3.10
CA HIS A 32 -33.91 20.56 3.26
C HIS A 32 -33.64 19.69 2.02
N GLY A 33 -32.45 19.84 1.42
CA GLY A 33 -32.01 19.05 0.28
C GLY A 33 -32.55 19.53 -1.08
N LYS A 34 -33.24 20.66 -1.14
CA LYS A 34 -33.89 21.14 -2.37
C LYS A 34 -32.98 21.95 -3.28
N GLU A 35 -32.07 22.74 -2.71
CA GLU A 35 -31.17 23.60 -3.48
C GLU A 35 -29.78 22.98 -3.58
N VAL A 36 -29.59 22.15 -4.61
CA VAL A 36 -28.32 21.48 -4.90
C VAL A 36 -27.51 22.31 -5.90
N ASP A 37 -26.28 22.68 -5.54
CA ASP A 37 -25.26 23.15 -6.48
C ASP A 37 -24.84 21.96 -7.35
N LEU A 38 -25.46 21.84 -8.54
CA LEU A 38 -25.24 20.76 -9.50
C LEU A 38 -23.79 20.72 -10.02
N PRO A 39 -23.15 21.85 -10.39
CA PRO A 39 -21.72 21.87 -10.72
C PRO A 39 -20.84 21.29 -9.62
N LEU A 40 -21.04 21.72 -8.36
CA LEU A 40 -20.26 21.23 -7.23
C LEU A 40 -20.51 19.73 -6.98
N LYS A 41 -21.78 19.30 -7.01
CA LYS A 41 -22.14 17.87 -6.86
C LYS A 41 -21.42 17.03 -7.91
N THR A 42 -21.50 17.41 -9.18
CA THR A 42 -20.87 16.68 -10.29
C THR A 42 -19.36 16.62 -10.14
N ALA A 43 -18.73 17.72 -9.71
CA ALA A 43 -17.29 17.75 -9.48
C ALA A 43 -16.87 16.79 -8.35
N ILE A 44 -17.63 16.75 -7.25
CA ILE A 44 -17.39 15.81 -6.13
C ILE A 44 -17.56 14.36 -6.59
N GLU A 45 -18.62 14.05 -7.34
CA GLU A 45 -18.88 12.70 -7.87
C GLU A 45 -17.74 12.23 -8.78
N GLY A 46 -17.25 13.12 -9.67
CA GLY A 46 -16.08 12.87 -10.50
C GLY A 46 -14.80 12.61 -9.69
N ALA A 47 -14.57 13.38 -8.63
CA ALA A 47 -13.43 13.16 -7.73
C ALA A 47 -13.52 11.81 -7.01
N VAL A 48 -14.69 11.41 -6.51
CA VAL A 48 -14.88 10.09 -5.86
C VAL A 48 -14.55 8.95 -6.83
N LEU A 49 -15.01 9.03 -8.08
CA LEU A 49 -14.65 8.05 -9.12
C LEU A 49 -13.14 7.99 -9.38
N GLN A 50 -12.52 9.15 -9.50
CA GLN A 50 -11.08 9.24 -9.72
C GLN A 50 -10.30 8.66 -8.53
N TRP A 51 -10.70 8.97 -7.30
CA TRP A 51 -10.08 8.43 -6.10
C TRP A 51 -10.24 6.91 -5.99
N ALA A 52 -11.41 6.39 -6.37
CA ALA A 52 -11.65 4.95 -6.42
C ALA A 52 -10.68 4.25 -7.37
N SER A 53 -10.49 4.81 -8.58
CA SER A 53 -9.52 4.29 -9.55
C SER A 53 -8.09 4.33 -9.01
N LEU A 54 -7.65 5.48 -8.47
CA LEU A 54 -6.31 5.63 -7.90
C LEU A 54 -6.05 4.68 -6.74
N CYS A 55 -7.02 4.49 -5.84
CA CYS A 55 -6.86 3.58 -4.71
C CYS A 55 -6.88 2.12 -5.17
N ASN A 56 -7.71 1.76 -6.15
CA ASN A 56 -7.68 0.43 -6.74
C ASN A 56 -6.29 0.13 -7.35
N ASP A 57 -5.70 1.08 -8.09
CA ASP A 57 -4.33 0.92 -8.63
C ASP A 57 -3.30 0.67 -7.53
N VAL A 58 -3.42 1.35 -6.38
CA VAL A 58 -2.55 1.10 -5.22
C VAL A 58 -2.82 -0.28 -4.62
N LEU A 59 -4.09 -0.63 -4.41
CA LEU A 59 -4.49 -1.88 -3.77
C LEU A 59 -4.10 -3.12 -4.60
N GLN A 60 -4.10 -3.02 -5.93
CA GLN A 60 -3.72 -4.11 -6.84
C GLN A 60 -2.19 -4.31 -6.97
N GLN A 61 -1.37 -3.41 -6.42
CA GLN A 61 0.09 -3.60 -6.43
C GLN A 61 0.49 -4.81 -5.57
N THR A 62 1.42 -5.58 -6.09
CA THR A 62 1.97 -6.78 -5.47
C THR A 62 3.50 -6.74 -5.51
N SER A 63 4.15 -7.44 -4.58
CA SER A 63 5.61 -7.41 -4.44
C SER A 63 6.35 -8.20 -5.51
N ASP A 64 5.70 -9.17 -6.16
CA ASP A 64 6.28 -9.97 -7.25
C ASP A 64 6.65 -9.12 -8.49
N ALA A 65 6.11 -7.91 -8.60
CA ALA A 65 6.54 -6.93 -9.59
C ALA A 65 8.04 -6.60 -9.51
N ALA A 66 8.70 -6.84 -8.36
CA ALA A 66 10.15 -6.70 -8.21
C ALA A 66 10.95 -7.70 -9.07
N PHE A 67 10.36 -8.81 -9.49
CA PHE A 67 10.96 -9.79 -10.40
C PHE A 67 10.75 -9.46 -11.88
N ALA A 68 10.04 -8.36 -12.19
CA ALA A 68 9.82 -7.96 -13.57
C ALA A 68 11.15 -7.66 -14.28
N HIS A 69 11.14 -7.80 -15.61
CA HIS A 69 12.30 -7.47 -16.46
C HIS A 69 13.58 -8.28 -16.17
N GLY A 70 13.44 -9.49 -15.60
CA GLY A 70 14.57 -10.37 -15.32
C GLY A 70 15.43 -9.90 -14.15
N GLN A 71 14.88 -9.08 -13.25
CA GLN A 71 15.55 -8.68 -12.01
C GLN A 71 15.57 -9.85 -11.01
N ASN A 72 16.63 -9.89 -10.19
CA ASN A 72 16.81 -10.87 -9.12
C ASN A 72 16.79 -10.14 -7.77
N PRO A 73 15.62 -9.68 -7.29
CA PRO A 73 15.52 -8.97 -6.03
C PRO A 73 15.92 -9.88 -4.85
N ILE A 74 16.43 -9.26 -3.80
CA ILE A 74 16.74 -9.88 -2.50
C ILE A 74 15.69 -9.44 -1.46
N PRO A 75 15.64 -10.06 -0.25
CA PRO A 75 14.55 -9.87 0.71
C PRO A 75 14.28 -8.44 1.18
N SER A 76 15.27 -7.54 1.05
CA SER A 76 15.07 -6.11 1.30
C SER A 76 14.03 -5.49 0.37
N ALA A 77 13.81 -6.04 -0.83
CA ALA A 77 12.76 -5.61 -1.77
C ALA A 77 11.35 -5.84 -1.19
N GLU A 78 11.04 -7.04 -0.70
CA GLU A 78 9.75 -7.33 -0.05
C GLU A 78 9.50 -6.41 1.17
N ILE A 79 10.52 -6.22 2.02
CA ILE A 79 10.41 -5.33 3.19
C ILE A 79 10.12 -3.89 2.76
N ASN A 80 10.85 -3.39 1.77
CA ASN A 80 10.69 -2.02 1.27
C ASN A 80 9.34 -1.83 0.58
N PHE A 81 8.85 -2.84 -0.14
CA PHE A 81 7.53 -2.83 -0.75
C PHE A 81 6.43 -2.66 0.31
N TRP A 82 6.41 -3.52 1.33
CA TRP A 82 5.35 -3.46 2.35
C TRP A 82 5.41 -2.20 3.20
N ASN A 83 6.60 -1.72 3.56
CA ASN A 83 6.75 -0.45 4.27
C ASN A 83 6.27 0.73 3.42
N SER A 84 6.61 0.75 2.12
CA SER A 84 6.17 1.80 1.21
C SER A 84 4.66 1.76 0.98
N ARG A 85 4.09 0.56 0.81
CA ARG A 85 2.65 0.33 0.69
C ARG A 85 1.91 0.81 1.93
N LEU A 86 2.38 0.45 3.12
CA LEU A 86 1.81 0.89 4.39
C LEU A 86 1.81 2.42 4.49
N LYS A 87 2.97 3.06 4.29
CA LYS A 87 3.10 4.52 4.33
C LYS A 87 2.18 5.22 3.33
N ASN A 88 2.02 4.65 2.14
CA ASN A 88 1.13 5.21 1.12
C ASN A 88 -0.35 5.08 1.52
N LEU A 89 -0.77 3.89 1.98
CA LEU A 89 -2.15 3.65 2.40
C LEU A 89 -2.54 4.47 3.64
N GLU A 90 -1.63 4.66 4.60
CA GLU A 90 -1.86 5.57 5.73
C GLU A 90 -2.03 7.02 5.27
N SER A 91 -1.21 7.48 4.32
CA SER A 91 -1.37 8.82 3.73
C SER A 91 -2.72 8.98 3.02
N ILE A 92 -3.16 7.98 2.23
CA ILE A 92 -4.48 8.00 1.57
C ILE A 92 -5.59 8.01 2.62
N PHE A 93 -5.48 7.18 3.66
CA PHE A 93 -6.44 7.12 4.76
C PHE A 93 -6.57 8.48 5.47
N ASP A 94 -5.47 9.17 5.73
CA ASP A 94 -5.47 10.49 6.33
C ASP A 94 -6.10 11.55 5.39
N GLN A 95 -5.81 11.49 4.08
CA GLN A 95 -6.44 12.35 3.09
C GLN A 95 -7.97 12.16 3.03
N LEU A 96 -8.46 10.92 3.08
CA LEU A 96 -9.90 10.61 3.12
C LEU A 96 -10.58 11.09 4.41
N ARG A 97 -9.80 11.39 5.46
CA ARG A 97 -10.27 11.93 6.74
C ARG A 97 -10.17 13.45 6.83
N ASP A 98 -9.67 14.13 5.80
CA ASP A 98 -9.65 15.59 5.70
C ASP A 98 -11.07 16.14 5.98
N PRO A 99 -11.21 17.17 6.83
CA PRO A 99 -12.50 17.77 7.15
C PRO A 99 -13.34 18.17 5.92
N ARG A 100 -12.69 18.64 4.85
CA ARG A 100 -13.36 18.98 3.58
C ARG A 100 -13.94 17.73 2.91
N VAL A 101 -13.21 16.61 2.91
CA VAL A 101 -13.70 15.33 2.37
C VAL A 101 -14.90 14.84 3.17
N LYS A 102 -14.85 14.91 4.50
CA LYS A 102 -16.01 14.58 5.35
C LYS A 102 -17.22 15.45 5.03
N LYS A 103 -17.01 16.74 4.73
CA LYS A 103 -18.09 17.62 4.28
C LYS A 103 -18.60 17.29 2.88
N MET A 104 -17.73 16.91 1.95
CA MET A 104 -18.14 16.40 0.63
C MET A 104 -19.03 15.16 0.77
N VAL A 105 -18.67 14.22 1.65
CA VAL A 105 -19.48 13.01 1.91
C VAL A 105 -20.85 13.37 2.47
N LEU A 106 -20.91 14.28 3.45
CA LEU A 106 -22.18 14.79 3.98
C LEU A 106 -23.01 15.49 2.90
N TYR A 107 -22.38 16.29 2.04
CA TYR A 107 -23.05 16.95 0.93
C TYR A 107 -23.66 15.95 -0.06
N LEU A 108 -22.92 14.89 -0.43
CA LEU A 108 -23.44 13.80 -1.28
C LEU A 108 -24.61 13.07 -0.64
N GLU A 109 -24.57 12.85 0.67
CA GLU A 109 -25.65 12.22 1.43
C GLU A 109 -26.93 13.08 1.42
N LEU A 110 -26.80 14.37 1.74
CA LEU A 110 -27.92 15.32 1.71
C LEU A 110 -28.51 15.50 0.31
N ALA A 111 -27.66 15.43 -0.72
CA ALA A 111 -28.07 15.55 -2.12
C ALA A 111 -28.59 14.22 -2.73
N GLY A 112 -28.67 13.14 -1.94
CA GLY A 112 -29.16 11.84 -2.41
C GLY A 112 -28.30 11.22 -3.54
N SER A 113 -26.99 11.46 -3.53
CA SER A 113 -26.08 10.96 -4.58
C SER A 113 -25.83 9.46 -4.46
N SER A 114 -25.91 8.74 -5.59
CA SER A 114 -25.55 7.32 -5.69
C SER A 114 -24.04 7.06 -5.49
N TYR A 115 -23.19 8.08 -5.68
CA TYR A 115 -21.73 7.96 -5.53
C TYR A 115 -21.29 7.90 -4.07
N LEU A 116 -22.17 8.17 -3.10
CA LEU A 116 -21.90 7.95 -1.68
C LEU A 116 -21.50 6.50 -1.41
N SER A 117 -22.16 5.52 -2.05
CA SER A 117 -21.83 4.10 -1.92
C SER A 117 -20.44 3.80 -2.46
N CYS A 118 -20.05 4.41 -3.59
CA CYS A 118 -18.71 4.27 -4.15
C CYS A 118 -17.63 4.77 -3.16
N PHE A 119 -17.85 5.94 -2.55
CA PHE A 119 -16.95 6.46 -1.51
C PHE A 119 -16.86 5.52 -0.30
N LYS A 120 -17.99 4.97 0.17
CA LYS A 120 -18.01 4.04 1.31
C LYS A 120 -17.20 2.77 1.02
N CYS A 121 -17.37 2.16 -0.16
CA CYS A 121 -16.58 1.00 -0.57
C CYS A 121 -15.09 1.35 -0.64
N LEU A 122 -14.74 2.45 -1.32
CA LEU A 122 -13.37 2.96 -1.40
C LEU A 122 -12.72 3.11 -0.02
N PHE A 123 -13.42 3.74 0.93
CA PHE A 123 -12.92 3.95 2.28
C PHE A 123 -12.71 2.62 3.02
N GLN A 124 -13.63 1.67 2.88
CA GLN A 124 -13.51 0.33 3.47
C GLN A 124 -12.30 -0.43 2.91
N ASP A 125 -12.10 -0.39 1.59
CA ASP A 125 -10.97 -1.06 0.93
C ASP A 125 -9.62 -0.48 1.38
N VAL A 126 -9.53 0.85 1.50
CA VAL A 126 -8.33 1.52 2.03
C VAL A 126 -8.07 1.12 3.48
N VAL A 127 -9.10 1.08 4.33
CA VAL A 127 -8.97 0.64 5.73
C VAL A 127 -8.48 -0.81 5.80
N ALA A 128 -9.06 -1.71 5.00
CA ALA A 128 -8.63 -3.10 4.93
C ALA A 128 -7.18 -3.22 4.48
N GLY A 129 -6.77 -2.46 3.47
CA GLY A 129 -5.38 -2.41 3.00
C GLY A 129 -4.40 -1.90 4.06
N VAL A 130 -4.78 -0.88 4.85
CA VAL A 130 -3.94 -0.41 5.97
C VAL A 130 -3.77 -1.51 7.02
N ILE A 131 -4.84 -2.21 7.39
CA ILE A 131 -4.80 -3.29 8.38
C ILE A 131 -3.91 -4.44 7.87
N GLU A 132 -4.07 -4.84 6.61
CA GLU A 132 -3.23 -5.84 5.95
C GLU A 132 -1.74 -5.44 6.03
N ALA A 133 -1.41 -4.25 5.52
CA ALA A 133 -0.03 -3.80 5.43
C ALA A 133 0.61 -3.63 6.82
N LYS A 134 -0.13 -3.14 7.82
CA LYS A 134 0.35 -3.07 9.21
C LYS A 134 0.71 -4.44 9.78
N ASN A 135 -0.16 -5.42 9.59
CA ASN A 135 0.09 -6.76 10.06
C ASN A 135 1.33 -7.37 9.39
N ILE A 136 1.45 -7.24 8.07
CA ILE A 136 2.59 -7.78 7.33
C ILE A 136 3.90 -7.10 7.75
N CYS A 137 3.93 -5.77 7.83
CA CYS A 137 5.10 -5.03 8.31
C CYS A 137 5.51 -5.45 9.74
N LEU A 138 4.54 -5.69 10.63
CA LEU A 138 4.81 -6.17 12.00
C LEU A 138 5.57 -7.50 11.99
N TYR A 139 5.12 -8.46 11.17
CA TYR A 139 5.73 -9.79 11.11
C TYR A 139 7.00 -9.87 10.24
N LEU A 140 7.18 -8.97 9.26
CA LEU A 140 8.43 -8.86 8.50
C LEU A 140 9.56 -8.19 9.30
N LYS A 141 9.24 -7.40 10.31
CA LYS A 141 10.23 -6.65 11.09
C LYS A 141 11.34 -7.52 11.71
N PRO A 142 11.07 -8.69 12.34
CA PRO A 142 12.12 -9.56 12.86
C PRO A 142 12.98 -10.20 11.76
N MET A 143 12.42 -10.41 10.57
CA MET A 143 13.14 -11.01 9.43
C MET A 143 14.27 -10.12 8.92
N LYS A 144 14.11 -8.80 9.02
CA LYS A 144 15.09 -7.82 8.56
C LYS A 144 16.50 -8.11 9.08
N THR A 145 16.64 -8.34 10.39
CA THR A 145 17.93 -8.64 11.01
C THR A 145 18.51 -9.98 10.56
N HIS A 146 17.68 -10.95 10.17
CA HIS A 146 18.17 -12.19 9.58
C HIS A 146 18.74 -11.93 8.19
N PHE A 147 18.05 -11.17 7.35
CA PHE A 147 18.52 -10.87 5.99
C PHE A 147 19.79 -10.01 5.99
N GLU A 148 19.85 -8.96 6.80
CA GLU A 148 21.03 -8.08 6.90
C GLU A 148 22.30 -8.86 7.30
N LYS A 149 22.18 -9.85 8.20
CA LYS A 149 23.32 -10.71 8.58
C LYS A 149 23.88 -11.53 7.41
N PHE A 150 23.03 -11.92 6.45
CA PHE A 150 23.45 -12.65 5.26
C PHE A 150 23.94 -11.71 4.15
N GLU A 151 23.45 -10.47 4.11
CA GLU A 151 23.91 -9.45 3.16
C GLU A 151 25.31 -8.93 3.52
N ASP A 152 25.61 -8.75 4.81
CA ASP A 152 26.87 -8.18 5.29
C ASP A 152 27.95 -9.23 5.62
N GLY A 153 27.56 -10.50 5.74
CA GLY A 153 28.43 -11.58 6.22
C GLY A 153 29.11 -12.39 5.13
N GLU A 154 30.22 -13.05 5.48
CA GLU A 154 30.75 -14.14 4.65
C GLU A 154 29.77 -15.32 4.66
N PHE A 155 29.45 -15.89 3.49
CA PHE A 155 28.49 -16.99 3.35
C PHE A 155 28.85 -18.19 4.24
N LEU A 156 30.14 -18.56 4.30
CA LEU A 156 30.63 -19.64 5.17
C LEU A 156 30.41 -19.35 6.66
N GLU A 157 30.56 -18.10 7.09
CA GLU A 157 30.27 -17.69 8.47
C GLU A 157 28.76 -17.56 8.73
N SER A 158 27.96 -17.50 7.66
CA SER A 158 26.52 -17.31 7.70
C SER A 158 25.72 -18.62 7.74
N GLU A 159 26.35 -19.78 7.45
CA GLU A 159 25.73 -21.11 7.51
C GLU A 159 24.93 -21.36 8.81
N PRO A 160 25.44 -21.03 10.02
CA PRO A 160 24.71 -21.26 11.27
C PRO A 160 23.40 -20.47 11.38
N TYR A 161 23.24 -19.39 10.61
CA TYR A 161 22.05 -18.54 10.63
C TYR A 161 20.95 -18.99 9.68
N ILE A 162 21.20 -19.97 8.79
CA ILE A 162 20.21 -20.44 7.79
C ILE A 162 19.02 -21.07 8.51
N ARG A 163 19.28 -22.02 9.42
CA ARG A 163 18.22 -22.72 10.15
C ARG A 163 17.35 -21.75 10.98
N PRO A 164 17.92 -20.81 11.77
CA PRO A 164 17.15 -19.76 12.41
C PRO A 164 16.29 -18.94 11.44
N MET A 165 16.85 -18.51 10.30
CA MET A 165 16.11 -17.72 9.31
C MET A 165 14.92 -18.50 8.75
N VAL A 166 15.11 -19.76 8.36
CA VAL A 166 14.03 -20.61 7.84
C VAL A 166 12.96 -20.86 8.89
N HIS A 167 13.35 -21.05 10.16
CA HIS A 167 12.39 -21.15 11.25
C HIS A 167 11.56 -19.86 11.39
N CYS A 168 12.20 -18.69 11.36
CA CYS A 168 11.52 -17.40 11.41
C CYS A 168 10.60 -17.16 10.20
N LEU A 169 10.97 -17.62 9.00
CA LEU A 169 10.09 -17.62 7.81
C LEU A 169 8.83 -18.47 8.07
N GLY A 170 8.98 -19.64 8.68
CA GLY A 170 7.86 -20.48 9.09
C GLY A 170 6.94 -19.80 10.11
N LEU A 171 7.52 -19.08 11.08
CA LEU A 171 6.75 -18.29 12.05
C LEU A 171 6.02 -17.11 11.39
N LEU A 172 6.67 -16.38 10.49
CA LEU A 172 6.04 -15.33 9.68
C LEU A 172 4.83 -15.89 8.94
N TRP A 173 5.02 -16.99 8.21
CA TRP A 173 3.98 -17.60 7.39
C TRP A 173 2.83 -18.18 8.22
N GLY A 174 3.13 -18.79 9.37
CA GLY A 174 2.13 -19.39 10.25
C GLY A 174 1.35 -18.42 11.13
N ASN A 175 1.89 -17.23 11.43
CA ASN A 175 1.27 -16.29 12.38
C ASN A 175 0.69 -15.02 11.74
N SER A 176 1.16 -14.61 10.56
CA SER A 176 0.55 -13.49 9.85
C SER A 176 -0.66 -13.96 9.05
N CYS A 177 -1.86 -13.61 9.52
CA CYS A 177 -3.12 -13.92 8.82
C CYS A 177 -3.23 -13.28 7.42
N TYR A 178 -2.37 -12.31 7.09
CA TYR A 178 -2.34 -11.65 5.80
C TYR A 178 -1.15 -12.08 4.93
N TYR A 179 -0.05 -12.53 5.53
CA TYR A 179 1.12 -13.03 4.79
C TYR A 179 1.04 -14.52 4.48
N CYS A 180 0.15 -15.27 5.14
CA CYS A 180 0.04 -16.72 5.07
C CYS A 180 -0.39 -17.30 3.69
N THR A 181 -0.26 -16.55 2.59
CA THR A 181 -0.64 -17.02 1.24
C THR A 181 0.55 -17.62 0.51
N ASN A 182 0.28 -18.62 -0.34
CA ASN A 182 1.31 -19.29 -1.15
C ASN A 182 2.08 -18.31 -2.03
N THR A 183 1.39 -17.32 -2.61
CA THR A 183 2.02 -16.32 -3.49
C THR A 183 3.06 -15.51 -2.73
N LYS A 184 2.71 -14.94 -1.57
CA LYS A 184 3.60 -14.06 -0.78
C LYS A 184 4.82 -14.82 -0.28
N ILE A 185 4.63 -16.01 0.31
CA ILE A 185 5.76 -16.81 0.79
C ILE A 185 6.67 -17.28 -0.35
N THR A 186 6.10 -17.61 -1.52
CA THR A 186 6.90 -18.01 -2.69
C THR A 186 7.75 -16.85 -3.20
N THR A 187 7.21 -15.62 -3.23
CA THR A 187 7.98 -14.41 -3.58
C THR A 187 9.17 -14.25 -2.65
N LEU A 188 8.94 -14.27 -1.33
CA LEU A 188 10.01 -14.10 -0.35
C LEU A 188 11.06 -15.22 -0.41
N LEU A 189 10.65 -16.48 -0.60
CA LEU A 189 11.60 -17.59 -0.74
C LEU A 189 12.47 -17.47 -1.99
N LYS A 190 11.93 -16.95 -3.11
CA LYS A 190 12.73 -16.64 -4.30
C LYS A 190 13.73 -15.52 -4.02
N GLU A 191 13.33 -14.49 -3.27
CA GLU A 191 14.24 -13.42 -2.88
C GLU A 191 15.36 -13.94 -1.96
N VAL A 192 15.04 -14.82 -1.01
CA VAL A 192 16.04 -15.49 -0.15
C VAL A 192 17.00 -16.37 -0.98
N ALA A 193 16.49 -17.08 -1.98
CA ALA A 193 17.35 -17.85 -2.89
C ALA A 193 18.29 -16.94 -3.68
N ASN A 194 17.80 -15.80 -4.17
CA ASN A 194 18.63 -14.80 -4.85
C ASN A 194 19.70 -14.21 -3.93
N LEU A 195 19.37 -13.97 -2.66
CA LEU A 195 20.33 -13.55 -1.63
C LEU A 195 21.47 -14.57 -1.47
N PHE A 196 21.14 -15.86 -1.36
CA PHE A 196 22.16 -16.92 -1.29
C PHE A 196 23.03 -17.00 -2.53
N ILE A 197 22.43 -16.94 -3.72
CA ILE A 197 23.19 -16.94 -4.98
C ILE A 197 24.16 -15.76 -5.01
N SER A 198 23.68 -14.56 -4.68
CA SER A 198 24.49 -13.34 -4.64
C SER A 198 25.66 -13.45 -3.66
N ALA A 199 25.40 -13.94 -2.45
CA ALA A 199 26.43 -14.11 -1.43
C ALA A 199 27.52 -15.13 -1.84
N ILE A 200 27.12 -16.26 -2.41
CA ILE A 200 28.06 -17.29 -2.88
C ILE A 200 28.88 -16.78 -4.06
N THR A 201 28.26 -16.12 -5.05
CA THR A 201 28.97 -15.58 -6.21
C THR A 201 30.01 -14.54 -5.80
N ALA A 202 29.69 -13.67 -4.84
CA ALA A 202 30.64 -12.67 -4.32
C ALA A 202 31.88 -13.31 -3.67
N GLN A 203 31.74 -14.49 -3.06
CA GLN A 203 32.89 -15.22 -2.48
C GLN A 203 33.72 -15.97 -3.52
N LEU A 204 33.10 -16.46 -4.59
CA LEU A 204 33.78 -17.21 -5.65
C LEU A 204 34.59 -16.30 -6.58
N ASP A 205 34.15 -15.05 -6.80
CA ASP A 205 34.83 -14.04 -7.62
C ASP A 205 35.19 -12.78 -6.80
N PRO A 206 36.20 -12.82 -5.92
CA PRO A 206 36.62 -11.66 -5.12
C PRO A 206 37.31 -10.53 -5.93
N SER A 207 37.26 -10.60 -7.27
CA SER A 207 37.98 -9.70 -8.19
C SER A 207 37.10 -8.62 -8.85
N THR A 208 35.83 -8.47 -8.43
CA THR A 208 34.91 -7.45 -8.95
C THR A 208 34.57 -6.40 -7.90
#